data_AF-A0A7S2NWD2-F1
#
_entry.id   AF-A0A7S2NWD2-F1
#
_cell.length_a   1.000
_cell.length_b   1.000
_cell.length_c   1.000
_cell.angle_alpha   90.00
_cell.angle_beta   90.00
_cell.angle_gamma   90.00
#
_symmetry.space_group_name_H-M   'P 1'
#
loop_
_entity.id
_entity.type
_entity.pdbx_description
1 polymer ?
#
loop_
_entity_poly.entity_id
_entity_poly.type
_entity_poly.pdbx_seq_one_letter_code
_entity_poly.pdbx_strand_id
1 'polypeptide(L)'
;AAAPSQLRRAFLEYVETARGAQFEPLLHYNSWFDLRGGGWARLPHTHDMTASACITRLKAINGNLSDRRAPPLDAFLLDDGWDNWDSLWDVSPKRFPEGFGPVLGAAAHWGTSLGLWMSPFGGYEAAAARRHAIG
;
A
#
# COMPACT_ATOMS: atom_id res chain seq x y z
N ALA A 1 3.13 -15.53 37.13
CA ALA A 1 2.23 -15.69 35.96
C ALA A 1 1.00 -14.81 36.17
N ALA A 2 0.47 -14.17 35.11
CA ALA A 2 -0.75 -13.38 35.22
C ALA A 2 -1.96 -14.26 35.57
N ALA A 3 -2.92 -13.73 36.33
CA ALA A 3 -4.18 -14.42 36.58
C ALA A 3 -4.94 -14.67 35.26
N PRO A 4 -5.73 -15.75 35.13
CA PRO A 4 -6.43 -16.08 33.88
C PRO A 4 -7.28 -14.93 33.31
N SER A 5 -7.93 -14.15 34.16
CA SER A 5 -8.73 -12.99 33.76
C SER A 5 -7.92 -11.79 33.24
N GLN A 6 -6.60 -11.81 33.41
CA GLN A 6 -5.69 -10.73 33.04
C GLN A 6 -4.75 -11.11 31.88
N LEU A 7 -4.87 -12.32 31.33
CA LEU A 7 -3.97 -12.81 30.27
C LEU A 7 -3.91 -11.88 29.05
N ARG A 8 -5.06 -11.37 28.58
CA ARG A 8 -5.10 -10.41 27.46
C ARG A 8 -4.30 -9.15 27.77
N ARG A 9 -4.45 -8.60 28.98
CA ARG A 9 -3.76 -7.36 29.38
C ARG A 9 -2.25 -7.59 29.47
N ALA A 10 -1.85 -8.67 30.17
CA ALA A 10 -0.44 -9.03 30.31
C ALA A 10 0.21 -9.30 28.93
N PHE A 11 -0.51 -9.93 28.01
CA PHE A 11 -0.04 -10.14 26.64
C PHE A 11 0.11 -8.83 25.86
N LEU A 12 -0.88 -7.93 25.92
CA LEU A 12 -0.79 -6.63 25.25
C LEU A 12 0.35 -5.77 25.81
N GLU A 13 0.54 -5.77 27.12
CA GLU A 13 1.66 -5.08 27.77
C GLU A 13 3.01 -5.63 27.28
N TYR A 14 3.14 -6.96 27.23
CA TYR A 14 4.33 -7.59 26.64
C TYR A 14 4.55 -7.15 25.19
N VAL A 15 3.50 -7.16 24.35
CA VAL A 15 3.60 -6.71 22.95
C VAL A 15 4.08 -5.26 22.88
N GLU A 16 3.57 -4.36 23.72
CA GLU A 16 4.02 -2.96 23.74
C GLU A 16 5.47 -2.81 24.19
N THR A 17 5.94 -3.62 25.15
CA THR A 17 7.36 -3.61 25.56
C THR A 17 8.31 -4.19 24.49
N ALA A 18 7.84 -5.15 23.69
CA ALA A 18 8.64 -5.82 22.68
C ALA A 18 8.63 -5.08 21.32
N ARG A 19 7.68 -4.16 21.11
CA ARG A 19 7.53 -3.41 19.85
C ARG A 19 8.73 -2.49 19.63
N GLY A 20 9.25 -2.45 18.41
CA GLY A 20 10.39 -1.59 18.05
C GLY A 20 10.05 -0.10 17.88
N ALA A 21 8.77 0.27 17.95
CA ALA A 21 8.25 1.64 17.87
C ALA A 21 6.98 1.73 18.71
N GLN A 22 6.51 2.92 19.06
CA GLN A 22 5.22 3.05 19.74
C GLN A 22 4.07 2.70 18.79
N PHE A 23 2.97 2.16 19.33
CA PHE A 23 1.76 1.95 18.54
C PHE A 23 1.09 3.29 18.25
N GLU A 24 0.89 3.59 16.97
CA GLU A 24 0.13 4.74 16.50
C GLU A 24 -0.86 4.29 15.40
N PRO A 25 -2.12 4.75 15.40
CA PRO A 25 -3.02 4.52 14.28
C PRO A 25 -2.48 5.14 12.98
N LEU A 26 -2.61 4.41 11.87
CA LEU A 26 -2.22 4.88 10.53
C LEU A 26 -3.45 4.83 9.61
N LEU A 27 -4.04 6.00 9.33
CA LEU A 27 -5.13 6.14 8.37
C LEU A 27 -4.55 6.04 6.96
N HIS A 28 -4.71 4.88 6.34
CA HIS A 28 -4.19 4.63 5.00
C HIS A 28 -5.24 4.07 4.05
N TYR A 29 -5.06 4.35 2.77
CA TYR A 29 -5.73 3.67 1.67
C TYR A 29 -4.80 2.58 1.13
N ASN A 30 -5.31 1.37 0.91
CA ASN A 30 -4.62 0.30 0.20
C ASN A 30 -5.34 0.03 -1.14
N SER A 31 -4.57 -0.09 -2.21
CA SER A 31 -5.11 -0.18 -3.56
C SER A 31 -5.61 -1.55 -4.00
N TRP A 32 -5.34 -2.65 -3.28
CA TRP A 32 -5.52 -4.04 -3.73
C TRP A 32 -6.88 -4.34 -4.38
N PHE A 33 -7.97 -3.84 -3.80
CA PHE A 33 -9.33 -4.07 -4.30
C PHE A 33 -9.84 -3.03 -5.32
N ASP A 34 -9.07 -1.99 -5.59
CA ASP A 34 -9.45 -0.86 -6.45
C ASP A 34 -8.50 -0.70 -7.63
N LEU A 35 -7.22 -0.44 -7.37
CA LEU A 35 -6.15 -0.30 -8.35
C LEU A 35 -5.10 -1.39 -8.14
N ARG A 36 -4.97 -2.32 -9.09
CA ARG A 36 -3.92 -3.35 -9.05
C ARG A 36 -3.43 -3.73 -10.44
N GLY A 37 -2.45 -4.62 -10.49
CA GLY A 37 -2.03 -5.33 -11.70
C GLY A 37 -2.96 -6.48 -12.07
N GLY A 38 -2.99 -6.85 -13.35
CA GLY A 38 -3.79 -7.97 -13.88
C GLY A 38 -3.25 -9.38 -13.55
N GLY A 39 -2.53 -9.54 -12.44
CA GLY A 39 -1.78 -10.77 -12.13
C GLY A 39 -2.52 -11.81 -11.32
N TRP A 40 -3.64 -11.43 -10.70
CA TRP A 40 -4.36 -12.31 -9.79
C TRP A 40 -5.80 -12.52 -10.27
N ALA A 41 -6.02 -13.55 -11.08
CA ALA A 41 -7.26 -13.71 -11.86
C ALA A 41 -8.50 -14.01 -11.00
N ARG A 42 -8.32 -14.44 -9.75
CA ARG A 42 -9.39 -14.97 -8.90
C ARG A 42 -10.26 -13.93 -8.19
N LEU A 43 -9.84 -12.66 -8.14
CA LEU A 43 -10.57 -11.56 -7.47
C LEU A 43 -10.73 -10.47 -8.50
N PRO A 44 -11.93 -9.96 -8.76
CA PRO A 44 -12.10 -8.79 -9.60
C PRO A 44 -11.45 -7.57 -8.92
N HIS A 45 -10.97 -6.64 -9.74
CA HIS A 45 -10.58 -5.30 -9.32
C HIS A 45 -11.21 -4.31 -10.29
N THR A 46 -11.35 -3.06 -9.86
CA THR A 46 -12.14 -2.08 -10.61
C THR A 46 -11.33 -1.43 -11.72
N HIS A 47 -10.04 -1.15 -11.51
CA HIS A 47 -9.23 -0.45 -12.49
C HIS A 47 -7.76 -0.90 -12.48
N ASP A 48 -7.12 -0.85 -13.65
CA ASP A 48 -5.68 -1.02 -13.76
C ASP A 48 -4.92 0.10 -13.01
N MET A 49 -3.86 -0.29 -12.30
CA MET A 49 -2.97 0.68 -11.67
C MET A 49 -2.16 1.47 -12.71
N THR A 50 -2.24 2.79 -12.65
CA THR A 50 -1.44 3.75 -13.43
C THR A 50 -1.23 5.01 -12.61
N ALA A 51 -0.21 5.82 -12.93
CA ALA A 51 0.03 7.08 -12.24
C ALA A 51 -1.21 7.99 -12.22
N SER A 52 -1.93 8.10 -13.33
CA SER A 52 -3.15 8.93 -13.44
C SER A 52 -4.30 8.38 -12.59
N ALA A 53 -4.50 7.06 -12.55
CA ALA A 53 -5.50 6.42 -11.69
C ALA A 53 -5.18 6.64 -10.20
N CYS A 54 -3.92 6.48 -9.81
CA CYS A 54 -3.45 6.74 -8.44
C CYS A 54 -3.71 8.20 -8.03
N ILE A 55 -3.32 9.16 -8.87
CA ILE A 55 -3.57 10.59 -8.61
C ILE A 55 -5.06 10.88 -8.49
N THR A 56 -5.87 10.31 -9.38
CA THR A 56 -7.33 10.49 -9.36
C THR A 56 -7.93 9.98 -8.05
N ARG A 57 -7.51 8.79 -7.60
CA ARG A 57 -8.02 8.21 -6.37
C ARG A 57 -7.54 8.94 -5.12
N LEU A 58 -6.26 9.34 -5.08
CA LEU A 58 -5.70 10.14 -4.01
C LEU A 58 -6.46 11.46 -3.85
N LYS A 59 -6.68 12.19 -4.95
CA LYS A 59 -7.45 13.45 -4.93
C LYS A 59 -8.89 13.23 -4.48
N ALA A 60 -9.53 12.16 -4.96
CA ALA A 60 -10.91 11.85 -4.59
C ALA A 60 -11.04 11.57 -3.09
N ILE A 61 -10.17 10.72 -2.52
CA ILE A 61 -10.25 10.34 -1.10
C ILE A 61 -9.91 11.54 -0.21
N ASN A 62 -8.74 12.15 -0.40
CA ASN A 62 -8.32 13.27 0.45
C ASN A 62 -9.22 14.51 0.27
N GLY A 63 -9.73 14.76 -0.93
CA GLY A 63 -10.74 15.80 -1.17
C GLY A 63 -12.01 15.54 -0.36
N ASN A 64 -12.55 14.33 -0.42
CA ASN A 64 -13.76 13.97 0.34
C ASN A 64 -13.56 14.00 1.86
N LEU A 65 -12.37 13.64 2.35
CA LEU A 65 -12.01 13.77 3.77
C LEU A 65 -11.96 15.25 4.17
N SER A 66 -11.29 16.08 3.36
CA SER A 66 -11.15 17.52 3.59
C SER A 66 -12.50 18.23 3.59
N ASP A 67 -13.38 17.92 2.64
CA ASP A 67 -14.74 18.48 2.54
C ASP A 67 -15.58 18.18 3.80
N ARG A 68 -15.28 17.06 4.47
CA ARG A 68 -15.93 16.64 5.72
C ARG A 68 -15.14 17.05 6.97
N ARG A 69 -14.10 17.86 6.82
CA ARG A 69 -13.20 18.30 7.90
C ARG A 69 -12.52 17.15 8.65
N ALA A 70 -12.34 16.02 7.97
CA ALA A 70 -11.56 14.89 8.46
C ALA A 70 -10.07 15.08 8.12
N PRO A 71 -9.14 14.47 8.89
CA PRO A 71 -7.73 14.48 8.52
C PRO A 71 -7.51 13.79 7.16
N PRO A 72 -6.52 14.22 6.37
CA PRO A 72 -6.11 13.50 5.18
C PRO A 72 -5.52 12.12 5.54
N LEU A 73 -5.34 11.28 4.53
CA LEU A 73 -4.62 10.01 4.70
C LEU A 73 -3.18 10.27 5.16
N ASP A 74 -2.71 9.48 6.11
CA ASP A 74 -1.29 9.40 6.49
C ASP A 74 -0.48 8.75 5.35
N ALA A 75 -1.05 7.72 4.71
CA ALA A 75 -0.41 6.98 3.63
C ALA A 75 -1.37 6.55 2.52
N PHE A 76 -0.88 6.58 1.28
CA PHE A 76 -1.50 6.01 0.09
C PHE A 76 -0.66 4.82 -0.36
N LEU A 77 -1.12 3.60 -0.08
CA LEU A 77 -0.39 2.36 -0.29
C LEU A 77 -0.74 1.75 -1.65
N LEU A 78 0.25 1.68 -2.54
CA LEU A 78 0.16 0.93 -3.78
C LEU A 78 0.43 -0.55 -3.47
N ASP A 79 -0.60 -1.38 -3.63
CA ASP A 79 -0.45 -2.83 -3.57
C ASP A 79 0.13 -3.38 -4.89
N ASP A 80 -0.02 -4.68 -5.18
CA ASP A 80 0.54 -5.30 -6.40
C ASP A 80 0.12 -4.58 -7.69
N GLY A 81 1.09 -4.35 -8.58
CA GLY A 81 0.89 -3.73 -9.88
C GLY A 81 1.70 -2.46 -10.14
N TRP A 82 2.49 -1.96 -9.18
CA TRP A 82 3.32 -0.77 -9.38
C TRP A 82 4.62 -1.05 -10.16
N ASP A 83 5.12 -2.29 -10.08
CA ASP A 83 6.43 -2.70 -10.58
C ASP A 83 6.39 -3.48 -11.89
N ASN A 84 7.56 -3.60 -12.51
CA ASN A 84 7.81 -4.43 -13.67
C ASN A 84 8.07 -5.88 -13.23
N TRP A 85 7.22 -6.81 -13.65
CA TRP A 85 7.38 -8.23 -13.34
C TRP A 85 8.59 -8.89 -14.02
N ASP A 86 9.17 -8.25 -15.03
CA ASP A 86 10.41 -8.69 -15.69
C ASP A 86 11.68 -8.10 -15.06
N SER A 87 11.55 -7.60 -13.83
CA SER A 87 12.63 -7.13 -12.98
C SER A 87 12.38 -7.59 -11.54
N LEU A 88 13.36 -7.45 -10.64
CA LEU A 88 13.12 -7.69 -9.22
C LEU A 88 12.07 -6.68 -8.70
N TRP A 89 12.39 -5.39 -8.68
CA TRP A 89 11.50 -4.33 -8.15
C TRP A 89 11.63 -2.99 -8.89
N ASP A 90 11.90 -3.00 -10.19
CA ASP A 90 11.91 -1.75 -10.96
C ASP A 90 10.47 -1.22 -11.11
N VAL A 91 10.32 0.09 -11.00
CA VAL A 91 9.03 0.75 -11.25
C VAL A 91 8.60 0.50 -12.69
N SER A 92 7.33 0.14 -12.91
CA SER A 92 6.84 -0.15 -14.26
C SER A 92 6.82 1.12 -15.13
N PRO A 93 7.66 1.23 -16.19
CA PRO A 93 7.66 2.42 -17.05
C PRO A 93 6.36 2.53 -17.87
N LYS A 94 5.63 1.41 -18.02
CA LYS A 94 4.32 1.39 -18.69
C LYS A 94 3.23 2.05 -17.84
N ARG A 95 3.25 1.83 -16.52
CA ARG A 95 2.23 2.35 -15.59
C ARG A 95 2.62 3.69 -14.97
N PHE A 96 3.92 3.91 -14.82
CA PHE A 96 4.55 5.08 -14.22
C PHE A 96 5.71 5.57 -15.10
N PRO A 97 5.42 6.19 -16.27
CA PRO A 97 6.44 6.61 -17.23
C PRO A 97 7.42 7.65 -16.66
N GLU A 98 6.98 8.43 -15.67
CA GLU A 98 7.80 9.42 -14.94
C GLU A 98 8.13 8.94 -13.51
N GLY A 99 8.08 7.62 -13.28
CA GLY A 99 8.16 7.04 -11.95
C GLY A 99 7.04 7.52 -11.03
N PHE A 100 7.31 7.57 -9.73
CA PHE A 100 6.33 8.01 -8.73
C PHE A 100 6.26 9.53 -8.54
N GLY A 101 7.10 10.31 -9.23
CA GLY A 101 7.19 11.77 -9.07
C GLY A 101 5.83 12.47 -9.15
N PRO A 102 5.01 12.22 -10.19
CA PRO A 102 3.68 12.81 -10.30
C PRO A 102 2.72 12.44 -9.14
N VAL A 103 2.78 11.20 -8.66
CA VAL A 103 1.93 10.74 -7.54
C VAL A 103 2.37 11.39 -6.23
N LEU A 104 3.68 11.43 -5.96
CA LEU A 104 4.27 12.11 -4.80
C LEU A 104 3.94 13.61 -4.81
N GLY A 105 4.05 14.25 -5.96
CA GLY A 105 3.69 15.67 -6.12
C GLY A 105 2.21 15.94 -5.81
N ALA A 106 1.30 15.04 -6.21
CA ALA A 106 -0.11 15.14 -5.84
C ALA A 106 -0.35 14.88 -4.35
N ALA A 107 0.35 13.90 -3.78
CA ALA A 107 0.23 13.53 -2.37
C ALA A 107 0.71 14.63 -1.41
N ALA A 108 1.77 15.36 -1.81
CA ALA A 108 2.34 16.46 -1.05
C ALA A 108 1.34 17.57 -0.72
N HIS A 109 0.30 17.77 -1.54
CA HIS A 109 -0.75 18.75 -1.26
C HIS A 109 -1.47 18.51 0.07
N TRP A 110 -1.60 17.25 0.49
CA TRP A 110 -2.24 16.85 1.74
C TRP A 110 -1.26 16.34 2.81
N GLY A 111 0.04 16.30 2.52
CA GLY A 111 1.03 15.66 3.39
C GLY A 111 0.89 14.13 3.47
N THR A 112 0.20 13.50 2.53
CA THR A 112 0.04 12.04 2.48
C THR A 112 1.33 11.39 1.97
N SER A 113 1.81 10.36 2.67
CA SER A 113 2.98 9.58 2.24
C SER A 113 2.61 8.54 1.19
N LEU A 114 3.56 8.14 0.33
CA LEU A 114 3.37 7.01 -0.59
C LEU A 114 3.97 5.75 0.02
N GLY A 115 3.18 4.68 0.10
CA GLY A 115 3.64 3.35 0.50
C GLY A 115 3.65 2.40 -0.70
N LEU A 116 4.55 1.42 -0.68
CA LEU A 116 4.60 0.34 -1.68
C LEU A 116 4.52 -1.01 -0.97
N TRP A 117 3.67 -1.89 -1.48
CA TRP A 117 3.71 -3.29 -1.12
C TRP A 117 4.84 -3.98 -1.88
N MET A 118 5.58 -4.84 -1.20
CA MET A 118 6.59 -5.70 -1.81
C MET A 118 6.59 -7.07 -1.14
N SER A 119 6.89 -8.10 -1.91
CA SER A 119 7.01 -9.46 -1.40
C SER A 119 8.37 -10.05 -1.77
N PRO A 120 9.19 -10.43 -0.78
CA PRO A 120 10.41 -11.21 -1.00
C PRO A 120 10.16 -12.56 -1.71
N PHE A 121 8.91 -13.04 -1.75
CA PHE A 121 8.50 -14.25 -2.48
C PHE A 121 8.07 -13.97 -3.94
N GLY A 122 8.41 -12.79 -4.48
CA GLY A 122 8.15 -12.42 -5.87
C GLY A 122 6.72 -11.95 -6.17
N GLY A 123 5.83 -11.97 -5.18
CA GLY A 123 4.45 -11.49 -5.30
C GLY A 123 3.44 -12.61 -5.51
N TYR A 124 2.42 -12.38 -6.35
CA TYR A 124 1.37 -13.36 -6.57
C TYR A 124 1.38 -13.95 -7.99
N GLU A 125 1.01 -15.23 -8.10
CA GLU A 125 0.75 -15.94 -9.37
C GLU A 125 1.84 -15.65 -10.45
N ALA A 126 1.44 -15.02 -11.57
CA ALA A 126 2.32 -14.76 -12.70
C ALA A 126 3.47 -13.80 -12.34
N ALA A 127 3.25 -12.86 -11.43
CA ALA A 127 4.31 -11.94 -10.99
C ALA A 127 5.43 -12.71 -10.27
N ALA A 128 5.06 -13.61 -9.35
CA ALA A 128 6.03 -14.46 -8.63
C ALA A 128 6.78 -15.39 -9.58
N ALA A 129 6.08 -16.06 -10.50
CA ALA A 129 6.70 -16.96 -11.47
C ALA A 129 7.74 -16.26 -12.35
N ARG A 130 7.47 -15.01 -12.78
CA ARG A 130 8.41 -14.23 -13.61
C ARG A 130 9.61 -13.75 -12.81
N ARG A 131 9.42 -13.29 -11.56
CA ARG A 131 10.53 -12.85 -10.71
C ARG A 131 11.49 -13.97 -10.34
N HIS A 132 10.97 -15.15 -9.97
CA HIS A 132 11.81 -16.32 -9.71
C HIS A 132 12.63 -16.78 -10.93
N ALA A 133 12.18 -16.47 -12.15
CA ALA A 133 12.93 -16.80 -13.35
C ALA A 133 14.13 -15.86 -13.59
N ILE A 134 14.18 -14.72 -12.90
CA ILE A 134 15.26 -13.72 -13.04
C ILE A 134 16.42 -14.00 -12.07
N GLY A 135 16.15 -14.63 -10.92
CA GLY A 135 17.13 -14.96 -9.88
C GLY A 135 16.59 -14.65 -8.50
#